data_AF-A0A9E2U385-F1
#
_entry.id   AF-A0A9E2U385-F1
#
_cell.length_a   1.000
_cell.length_b   1.000
_cell.length_c   1.000
_cell.angle_alpha   90.00
_cell.angle_beta   90.00
_cell.angle_gamma   90.00
#
_symmetry.space_group_name_H-M   'P 1'
#
loop_
_entity.id
_entity.type
_entity.pdbx_description
1 polymer ?
#
loop_
_entity_poly.entity_id
_entity_poly.type
_entity_poly.pdbx_seq_one_letter_code
_entity_poly.pdbx_strand_id
1 'polypeptide(L)'
;MIIDLSTIIITAIFIVAIFGPIAYLIWKGQNRLHESIRNLKAIEKDHQLNCTVLESWSDKAIGLDSQNKKLIFVDIQPSPLLWKLIDLKKVANCKVIDAGEVIQLAIGEGSKVDLLTFFNIQTDDPVDRGFHLVLAKKWAQLIDKNITKHEKSPRRAA
;
A
#
# COMPACT_ATOMS: atom_id res chain seq x y z
N MET A 1 -25.14 -8.99 48.95
CA MET A 1 -23.71 -9.19 48.70
C MET A 1 -23.14 -7.83 48.35
N ILE A 2 -22.54 -7.13 49.31
CA ILE A 2 -21.93 -5.83 49.06
C ILE A 2 -20.59 -6.13 48.38
N ILE A 3 -20.41 -5.69 47.14
CA ILE A 3 -19.13 -5.84 46.45
C ILE A 3 -18.18 -4.83 47.09
N ASP A 4 -17.16 -5.32 47.78
CA ASP A 4 -16.16 -4.46 48.41
C ASP A 4 -15.38 -3.68 47.35
N LEU A 5 -15.04 -2.43 47.67
CA LEU A 5 -14.29 -1.55 46.78
C LEU A 5 -12.97 -2.19 46.31
N SER A 6 -12.31 -2.96 47.19
CA SER A 6 -11.11 -3.74 46.87
C SER A 6 -11.34 -4.75 45.74
N THR A 7 -12.49 -5.44 45.75
CA THR A 7 -12.86 -6.42 44.73
C THR A 7 -13.14 -5.74 43.39
N ILE A 8 -13.74 -4.54 43.41
CA ILE A 8 -13.95 -3.73 42.19
C ILE A 8 -12.61 -3.31 41.59
N ILE A 9 -11.68 -2.81 42.40
CA ILE A 9 -10.36 -2.36 41.94
C ILE A 9 -9.57 -3.52 41.33
N ILE A 10 -9.53 -4.68 42.00
CA ILE A 10 -8.83 -5.86 41.48
C ILE A 10 -9.44 -6.32 40.15
N THR A 11 -10.76 -6.36 40.05
CA THR A 11 -11.47 -6.73 38.82
C THR A 11 -11.14 -5.76 37.67
N ALA A 12 -11.14 -4.46 37.94
CA ALA A 12 -10.79 -3.44 36.96
C ALA A 12 -9.34 -3.59 36.46
N ILE A 13 -8.38 -3.88 37.34
CA ILE A 13 -6.98 -4.13 36.98
C ILE A 13 -6.87 -5.33 36.04
N PHE A 14 -7.55 -6.44 36.34
CA PHE A 14 -7.53 -7.63 35.48
C PHE A 14 -8.13 -7.35 34.09
N ILE A 15 -9.24 -6.61 34.03
CA ILE A 15 -9.84 -6.20 32.75
C ILE A 15 -8.83 -5.37 31.94
N VAL A 16 -8.20 -4.37 32.54
CA VAL A 16 -7.21 -3.53 31.82
C VAL A 16 -5.97 -4.34 31.42
N ALA A 17 -5.50 -5.26 32.26
CA ALA A 17 -4.34 -6.09 31.94
C ALA A 17 -4.59 -7.03 30.74
N ILE A 18 -5.81 -7.55 30.60
CA ILE A 18 -6.17 -8.46 29.50
C ILE A 18 -6.52 -7.66 28.23
N PHE A 19 -7.41 -6.67 28.35
CA PHE A 19 -7.95 -5.95 27.19
C PHE A 19 -7.13 -4.74 26.78
N GLY A 20 -6.33 -4.16 27.68
CA GLY A 20 -5.48 -3.00 27.41
C GLY A 20 -4.50 -3.22 26.26
N PRO A 21 -3.72 -4.32 26.24
CA PRO A 21 -2.82 -4.62 25.12
C PRO A 21 -3.56 -4.78 23.78
N ILE A 22 -4.74 -5.42 23.78
CA ILE A 22 -5.55 -5.61 22.58
C ILE A 22 -6.06 -4.26 22.06
N ALA A 23 -6.61 -3.43 22.94
CA ALA A 23 -7.07 -2.09 22.58
C ALA A 23 -5.93 -1.21 22.04
N TYR A 24 -4.75 -1.29 22.66
CA TYR A 24 -3.56 -0.59 22.19
C TYR A 24 -3.14 -1.00 20.77
N LEU A 25 -3.13 -2.31 20.48
CA LEU A 25 -2.78 -2.82 19.14
C LEU A 25 -3.77 -2.36 18.08
N ILE A 26 -5.08 -2.39 18.37
CA ILE A 26 -6.13 -1.92 17.46
C ILE A 26 -5.95 -0.43 17.15
N TRP A 27 -5.75 0.40 18.19
CA TRP A 27 -5.56 1.83 18.02
C TRP A 27 -4.32 2.17 17.18
N LYS A 28 -3.19 1.48 17.46
CA LYS A 28 -1.96 1.65 16.70
C LYS A 28 -2.11 1.30 15.21
N GLY A 29 -2.86 0.23 14.90
CA GLY A 29 -3.13 -0.18 13.52
C GLY A 29 -3.95 0.86 12.74
N GLN A 30 -4.98 1.45 13.38
CA GLN A 30 -5.80 2.49 12.75
C GLN A 30 -5.01 3.74 12.42
N ASN A 31 -4.13 4.18 13.32
CA ASN A 31 -3.32 5.39 13.11
C ASN A 31 -2.40 5.26 11.88
N ARG A 32 -1.82 4.08 11.64
CA ARG A 32 -0.93 3.81 10.50
C ARG A 32 -1.66 3.89 9.15
N LEU A 33 -2.87 3.34 9.08
CA LEU A 33 -3.72 3.43 7.89
C LEU A 33 -4.11 4.89 7.58
N HIS A 34 -4.42 5.68 8.62
CA HIS A 34 -4.72 7.09 8.45
C HIS A 34 -3.50 7.90 8.00
N GLU A 35 -2.32 7.55 8.51
CA GLU A 35 -1.05 8.21 8.18
C GLU A 35 -0.65 7.96 6.72
N SER A 36 -0.73 6.72 6.23
CA SER A 36 -0.41 6.40 4.82
C SER A 36 -1.31 7.14 3.83
N ILE A 37 -2.62 7.19 4.08
CA ILE A 37 -3.57 7.97 3.27
C ILE A 37 -3.26 9.46 3.35
N ARG A 38 -2.98 9.98 4.55
CA ARG A 38 -2.69 11.40 4.75
C ARG A 38 -1.45 11.83 3.97
N ASN A 39 -0.39 11.03 4.02
CA ASN A 39 0.84 11.28 3.26
C ASN A 39 0.59 11.22 1.76
N LEU A 40 -0.19 10.24 1.28
CA LEU A 40 -0.57 10.18 -0.13
C LEU A 40 -1.35 11.42 -0.57
N LYS A 41 -2.33 11.87 0.21
CA LYS A 41 -3.11 13.09 -0.08
C LYS A 41 -2.27 14.36 -0.07
N ALA A 42 -1.25 14.42 0.79
CA ALA A 42 -0.30 15.54 0.78
C ALA A 42 0.46 15.57 -0.54
N ILE A 43 1.01 14.43 -0.97
CA ILE A 43 1.72 14.29 -2.26
C ILE A 43 0.78 14.58 -3.43
N GLU A 44 -0.46 14.10 -3.39
CA GLU A 44 -1.49 14.39 -4.38
C GLU A 44 -1.70 15.90 -4.55
N LYS A 45 -1.86 16.62 -3.43
CA LYS A 45 -2.03 18.08 -3.42
C LYS A 45 -0.80 18.81 -3.95
N ASP A 46 0.40 18.41 -3.49
CA ASP A 46 1.66 19.05 -3.87
C ASP A 46 1.96 18.89 -5.38
N HIS A 47 1.52 17.78 -5.97
CA HIS A 47 1.69 17.50 -7.40
C HIS A 47 0.45 17.83 -8.26
N GLN A 48 -0.59 18.45 -7.67
CA GLN A 48 -1.84 18.83 -8.34
C GLN A 48 -2.51 17.64 -9.06
N LEU A 49 -2.51 16.49 -8.39
CA LEU A 49 -3.11 15.25 -8.89
C LEU A 49 -4.54 15.10 -8.39
N ASN A 50 -5.33 14.31 -9.10
CA ASN A 50 -6.67 13.94 -8.67
C ASN A 50 -6.81 12.42 -8.75
N CYS A 51 -6.53 11.73 -7.65
CA CYS A 51 -6.55 10.28 -7.57
C CYS A 51 -7.99 9.76 -7.64
N THR A 52 -8.39 9.32 -8.82
CA THR A 52 -9.68 8.66 -9.08
C THR A 52 -9.85 7.34 -8.34
N VAL A 53 -8.75 6.63 -8.08
CA VAL A 53 -8.74 5.37 -7.33
C VAL A 53 -7.66 5.47 -6.27
N LEU A 54 -8.00 5.19 -5.03
CA LEU A 54 -7.10 5.24 -3.88
C LEU A 54 -7.34 4.01 -3.02
N GLU A 55 -6.27 3.38 -2.57
CA GLU A 55 -6.32 2.24 -1.66
C GLU A 55 -5.14 2.29 -0.69
N SER A 56 -5.36 1.90 0.56
CA SER A 56 -4.31 1.78 1.57
C SER A 56 -4.40 0.45 2.30
N TRP A 57 -3.26 -0.03 2.77
CA TRP A 57 -3.13 -1.26 3.53
C TRP A 57 -1.88 -1.16 4.40
N SER A 58 -1.99 -1.56 5.67
CA SER A 58 -0.89 -1.47 6.63
C SER A 58 -0.24 -0.07 6.59
N ASP A 59 1.06 -0.01 6.37
CA ASP A 59 1.90 1.19 6.27
C ASP A 59 2.02 1.72 4.82
N LYS A 60 1.17 1.29 3.90
CA LYS A 60 1.27 1.60 2.46
C LYS A 60 -0.01 2.21 1.92
N ALA A 61 0.15 3.05 0.90
CA ALA A 61 -0.95 3.60 0.13
C ALA A 61 -0.57 3.73 -1.33
N ILE A 62 -1.55 3.56 -2.21
CA ILE A 62 -1.37 3.73 -3.65
C ILE A 62 -2.58 4.49 -4.23
N GLY A 63 -2.30 5.34 -5.21
CA GLY A 63 -3.26 6.24 -5.81
C GLY A 63 -3.07 6.31 -7.32
N LEU A 64 -4.16 6.24 -8.07
CA LEU A 64 -4.19 6.38 -9.52
C LEU A 64 -4.98 7.62 -9.91
N ASP A 65 -4.30 8.55 -10.55
CA ASP A 65 -4.90 9.61 -11.33
C ASP A 65 -5.13 9.11 -12.76
N SER A 66 -6.36 8.66 -13.04
CA SER A 66 -6.73 8.11 -14.35
C SER A 66 -6.80 9.18 -15.45
N GLN A 67 -6.93 10.47 -15.09
CA GLN A 67 -7.00 11.57 -16.05
C GLN A 67 -5.60 11.95 -16.52
N ASN A 68 -4.68 12.18 -15.57
CA ASN A 68 -3.30 12.55 -15.87
C ASN A 68 -2.40 11.34 -16.15
N LYS A 69 -2.91 10.12 -15.96
CA LYS A 69 -2.18 8.85 -16.11
C LYS A 69 -0.96 8.80 -15.20
N LYS A 70 -1.15 9.12 -13.93
CA LYS A 70 -0.08 9.11 -12.93
C LYS A 70 -0.44 8.18 -11.77
N LEU A 71 0.57 7.48 -11.26
CA LEU A 71 0.46 6.58 -10.13
C LEU A 71 1.34 7.11 -8.99
N ILE A 72 0.77 7.20 -7.80
CA ILE A 72 1.49 7.53 -6.57
C ILE A 72 1.53 6.27 -5.71
N PHE A 73 2.70 5.97 -5.15
CA PHE A 73 2.86 4.94 -4.14
C PHE A 73 3.59 5.53 -2.93
N VAL A 74 3.14 5.16 -1.73
CA VAL A 74 3.69 5.60 -0.45
C VAL A 74 3.91 4.38 0.43
N ASP A 75 5.07 4.30 1.07
CA ASP A 75 5.42 3.34 2.11
C ASP A 75 6.02 4.10 3.29
N ILE A 76 5.29 4.14 4.41
CA ILE A 76 5.68 4.87 5.62
C ILE A 76 6.61 4.05 6.53
N GLN A 77 6.82 2.76 6.21
CA GLN A 77 7.61 1.86 7.04
C GLN A 77 9.13 2.15 6.98
N PRO A 78 9.74 2.43 5.80
CA PRO A 78 11.12 2.89 5.73
C PRO A 78 11.25 4.30 6.32
N SER A 79 12.35 4.55 7.04
CA SER A 79 12.75 5.90 7.46
C SER A 79 14.04 6.28 6.71
N PRO A 80 14.02 7.32 5.86
CA PRO A 80 12.93 8.26 5.61
C PRO A 80 11.77 7.69 4.77
N LEU A 81 10.60 8.33 4.87
CA LEU A 81 9.38 8.05 4.09
C LEU A 81 9.72 7.76 2.62
N LEU A 82 9.31 6.59 2.13
CA LEU A 82 9.49 6.22 0.74
C LEU A 82 8.22 6.54 -0.05
N TRP A 83 8.35 7.33 -1.11
CA TRP A 83 7.26 7.57 -2.04
C TRP A 83 7.76 7.55 -3.48
N LYS A 84 6.86 7.22 -4.41
CA LYS A 84 7.14 7.16 -5.84
C LYS A 84 5.99 7.78 -6.62
N LEU A 85 6.34 8.63 -7.59
CA LEU A 85 5.42 9.16 -8.58
C LEU A 85 5.82 8.63 -9.95
N ILE A 86 4.91 7.90 -10.59
CA ILE A 86 5.17 7.19 -11.85
C ILE A 86 4.22 7.74 -12.92
N ASP A 87 4.78 8.13 -14.07
CA ASP A 87 4.03 8.57 -15.24
C ASP A 87 3.67 7.37 -16.13
N LEU A 88 2.41 6.92 -16.06
CA LEU A 88 1.93 5.74 -16.78
C LEU A 88 1.92 5.94 -18.30
N LYS A 89 2.08 7.16 -18.81
CA LYS A 89 2.21 7.40 -20.26
C LYS A 89 3.53 6.86 -20.82
N LYS A 90 4.56 6.76 -19.97
CA LYS A 90 5.91 6.31 -20.33
C LYS A 90 6.17 4.84 -19.98
N VAL A 91 5.29 4.26 -19.18
CA VAL A 91 5.37 2.86 -18.76
C VAL A 91 5.12 1.96 -19.96
N ALA A 92 6.02 1.01 -20.20
CA ALA A 92 5.91 0.02 -21.26
C ALA A 92 5.28 -1.29 -20.77
N ASN A 93 5.52 -1.66 -19.51
CA ASN A 93 4.98 -2.88 -18.93
C ASN A 93 4.78 -2.77 -17.41
N CYS A 94 3.89 -3.62 -16.92
CA CYS A 94 3.65 -3.82 -15.49
C CYS A 94 3.59 -5.34 -15.23
N LYS A 95 4.27 -5.81 -14.19
CA LYS A 95 4.27 -7.24 -13.84
C LYS A 95 4.31 -7.43 -12.33
N VAL A 96 3.49 -8.36 -11.84
CA VAL A 96 3.60 -8.87 -10.46
C VAL A 96 4.76 -9.84 -10.38
N ILE A 97 5.68 -9.56 -9.46
CA ILE A 97 6.78 -10.45 -9.07
C ILE A 97 6.40 -11.04 -7.72
N ASP A 98 6.30 -12.37 -7.68
CA ASP A 98 6.11 -13.13 -6.46
C ASP A 98 7.37 -13.98 -6.21
N ALA A 99 8.15 -13.60 -5.20
CA ALA A 99 9.38 -14.29 -4.80
C ALA A 99 9.19 -15.16 -3.54
N GLY A 100 7.96 -15.45 -3.13
CA GLY A 100 7.67 -16.15 -1.88
C GLY A 100 7.71 -15.21 -0.68
N GLU A 101 8.89 -14.70 -0.36
CA GLU A 101 9.12 -13.78 0.77
C GLU A 101 8.66 -12.35 0.49
N VAL A 102 8.63 -11.95 -0.77
CA VAL A 102 8.32 -10.59 -1.21
C VAL A 102 7.35 -10.63 -2.38
N ILE A 103 6.34 -9.76 -2.33
CA ILE A 103 5.44 -9.49 -3.46
C ILE A 103 5.66 -8.05 -3.89
N GLN A 104 6.03 -7.89 -5.16
CA GLN A 104 6.33 -6.60 -5.76
C GLN A 104 5.57 -6.41 -7.06
N LEU A 105 5.31 -5.14 -7.37
CA LEU A 105 4.88 -4.72 -8.68
C LEU A 105 6.06 -4.04 -9.38
N ALA A 106 6.53 -4.66 -10.47
CA ALA A 106 7.57 -4.11 -11.32
C ALA A 106 6.94 -3.31 -12.45
N ILE A 107 7.27 -2.02 -12.52
CA ILE A 107 6.78 -1.09 -13.52
C ILE A 107 7.96 -0.63 -14.36
N GLY A 108 7.98 -1.01 -15.64
CA GLY A 108 9.09 -0.70 -16.55
C GLY A 108 8.82 0.55 -17.38
N GLU A 109 9.74 1.51 -17.32
CA GLU A 109 9.81 2.70 -18.17
C GLU A 109 11.11 2.65 -18.99
N GLY A 110 11.06 2.05 -20.18
CA GLY A 110 12.26 1.82 -21.00
C GLY A 110 13.28 0.91 -20.30
N SER A 111 14.42 1.48 -19.89
CA SER A 111 15.48 0.78 -19.14
C SER A 111 15.34 0.90 -17.61
N LYS A 112 14.45 1.77 -17.11
CA LYS A 112 14.22 1.97 -15.68
C LYS A 112 13.10 1.03 -15.22
N VAL A 113 13.29 0.39 -14.06
CA VAL A 113 12.25 -0.43 -13.41
C VAL A 113 11.98 0.10 -12.02
N ASP A 114 10.74 0.51 -11.78
CA ASP A 114 10.26 0.89 -10.47
C ASP A 114 9.59 -0.31 -9.79
N LEU A 115 10.14 -0.73 -8.64
CA LEU A 115 9.56 -1.77 -7.80
C LEU A 115 8.69 -1.15 -6.71
N LEU A 116 7.43 -1.58 -6.62
CA LEU A 116 6.51 -1.24 -5.52
C LEU A 116 6.32 -2.49 -4.66
N THR A 117 6.71 -2.43 -3.39
CA THR A 117 6.58 -3.58 -2.48
C THR A 117 5.19 -3.61 -1.87
N PHE A 118 4.41 -4.65 -2.17
CA PHE A 118 3.08 -4.86 -1.61
C PHE A 118 3.13 -5.71 -0.34
N PHE A 119 4.10 -6.62 -0.25
CA PHE A 119 4.33 -7.52 0.89
C PHE A 119 5.81 -7.85 1.05
N ASN A 120 6.27 -7.92 2.29
CA ASN A 120 7.57 -8.46 2.69
C ASN A 120 7.41 -9.22 4.01
N ILE A 121 7.78 -10.50 4.03
CA ILE A 121 7.63 -11.39 5.20
C ILE A 121 8.40 -10.91 6.45
N GLN A 122 9.41 -10.05 6.28
CA GLN A 122 10.15 -9.47 7.41
C GLN A 122 9.36 -8.38 8.13
N THR A 123 8.37 -7.78 7.46
CA THR A 123 7.71 -6.55 7.90
C THR A 123 6.20 -6.70 8.02
N ASP A 124 5.61 -7.61 7.26
CA ASP A 124 4.17 -7.86 7.18
C ASP A 124 3.80 -9.23 7.77
N ASP A 125 2.54 -9.42 8.15
CA ASP A 125 2.04 -10.69 8.67
C ASP A 125 1.98 -11.76 7.56
N PRO A 126 2.66 -12.91 7.71
CA PRO A 126 2.63 -13.98 6.70
C PRO A 126 1.22 -14.48 6.35
N VAL A 127 0.25 -14.37 7.27
CA VAL A 127 -1.15 -14.77 7.03
C VAL A 127 -1.81 -13.91 5.95
N ASP A 128 -1.42 -12.63 5.84
CA ASP A 128 -2.00 -11.67 4.91
C ASP A 128 -1.42 -11.78 3.50
N ARG A 129 -0.40 -12.61 3.27
CA ARG A 129 0.28 -12.75 1.97
C ARG A 129 -0.68 -12.97 0.81
N GLY A 130 -1.71 -13.80 1.02
CA GLY A 130 -2.74 -14.08 0.01
C GLY A 130 -3.52 -12.83 -0.39
N PHE A 131 -3.89 -11.99 0.59
CA PHE A 131 -4.52 -10.69 0.37
C PHE A 131 -3.61 -9.77 -0.45
N HIS A 132 -2.33 -9.64 -0.07
CA HIS A 132 -1.39 -8.79 -0.79
C HIS A 132 -1.14 -9.25 -2.23
N LEU A 133 -1.14 -10.55 -2.51
CA LEU A 133 -1.03 -11.07 -3.88
C LEU A 133 -2.23 -10.68 -4.74
N VAL A 134 -3.45 -10.80 -4.20
CA VAL A 134 -4.67 -10.39 -4.90
C VAL A 134 -4.66 -8.89 -5.15
N LEU A 135 -4.23 -8.11 -4.15
CA LEU A 135 -4.11 -6.66 -4.24
C LEU A 135 -3.08 -6.23 -5.31
N ALA A 136 -1.90 -6.85 -5.33
CA ALA A 136 -0.89 -6.58 -6.35
C ALA A 136 -1.39 -6.92 -7.76
N LYS A 137 -2.12 -8.03 -7.93
CA LYS A 137 -2.74 -8.40 -9.21
C LYS A 137 -3.83 -7.42 -9.64
N LYS A 138 -4.68 -6.97 -8.71
CA LYS A 138 -5.69 -5.93 -8.96
C LYS A 138 -5.03 -4.65 -9.47
N TRP A 139 -3.97 -4.19 -8.80
CA TRP A 139 -3.25 -2.98 -9.20
C TRP A 139 -2.50 -3.14 -10.52
N ALA A 140 -1.91 -4.30 -10.78
CA ALA A 140 -1.32 -4.62 -12.09
C ALA A 140 -2.35 -4.45 -13.22
N GLN A 141 -3.55 -5.01 -13.05
CA GLN A 141 -4.64 -4.88 -14.03
C GLN A 141 -5.13 -3.43 -14.19
N LEU A 142 -5.22 -2.66 -13.10
CA LEU A 142 -5.61 -1.25 -13.16
C LEU A 142 -4.57 -0.43 -13.92
N ILE A 143 -3.28 -0.68 -13.67
CA ILE A 143 -2.18 0.00 -14.34
C ILE A 143 -2.14 -0.39 -15.82
N ASP A 144 -2.23 -1.68 -16.15
CA ASP A 144 -2.23 -2.16 -17.54
C ASP A 144 -3.36 -1.57 -18.40
N LYS A 145 -4.53 -1.34 -17.80
CA LYS A 145 -5.65 -0.66 -18.48
C LYS A 145 -5.39 0.83 -18.73
N ASN A 146 -4.47 1.44 -17.98
CA ASN A 146 -4.16 2.86 -18.03
C ASN A 146 -2.82 3.17 -18.72
N ILE A 147 -2.04 2.16 -19.08
CA ILE A 147 -0.85 2.33 -19.92
C ILE A 147 -1.28 2.61 -21.36
N THR A 148 -0.71 3.64 -21.97
CA THR A 148 -0.86 3.90 -23.40
C THR A 148 -0.02 2.88 -24.15
N LYS A 149 -0.65 1.87 -24.77
CA LYS A 149 0.08 0.95 -25.66
C LYS A 149 0.58 1.74 -26.86
N HIS A 150 1.84 2.15 -26.84
CA HIS A 150 2.52 2.54 -28.07
C HIS A 150 2.62 1.29 -28.95
N GLU A 151 1.72 1.22 -29.91
CA GLU A 151 1.65 0.20 -30.95
C GLU A 151 3.04 0.12 -31.62
N LYS A 152 3.73 -1.01 -31.42
CA LYS A 152 5.02 -1.26 -32.06
C LYS A 152 4.81 -1.24 -33.57
N SER A 153 5.42 -0.25 -34.23
CA SER A 153 5.56 -0.18 -35.68
C SER A 153 6.04 -1.54 -36.24
N PRO A 154 5.39 -2.08 -37.28
CA PRO A 154 5.79 -3.36 -37.87
C PRO A 154 7.19 -3.18 -38.47
N ARG A 155 8.16 -3.94 -37.95
CA ARG A 155 9.44 -4.14 -38.63
C ARG A 155 9.14 -4.71 -40.01
N ARG A 156 9.28 -3.88 -41.05
CA ARG A 156 9.41 -4.33 -42.44
C ARG A 156 10.54 -5.36 -42.49
N ALA A 157 10.19 -6.62 -42.76
CA ALA A 157 11.13 -7.55 -43.35
C ALA A 157 11.30 -7.13 -44.81
N ALA A 158 12.51 -6.71 -45.14
CA ALA A 158 13.01 -6.55 -46.50
C ALA A 158 13.55 -7.90 -46.99
#